data_AF-A0A0F9B7Q2-F1
#
_entry.id   AF-A0A0F9B7Q2-F1
#
_cell.length_a   1.000
_cell.length_b   1.000
_cell.length_c   1.000
_cell.angle_alpha   90.00
_cell.angle_beta   90.00
_cell.angle_gamma   90.00
#
_symmetry.space_group_name_H-M   'P 1'
#
loop_
_entity.id
_entity.type
_entity.pdbx_description
1 polymer ?
#
loop_
_entity_poly.entity_id
_entity_poly.type
_entity_poly.pdbx_seq_one_letter_code
_entity_poly.pdbx_strand_id
1 'polypeptide(L)'
;MNWSINNIYNYDSIEAVKSIATSSVHLILSDIPYGIGTDKWDVLHDNTNTAYLGKSPAQEKAGAIFKMRRKPINGWSEADRQIPKQYYDWCSSWSSEWLR
;
A
#
# COMPACT_ATOMS: atom_id res chain seq x y z
N MET A 1 24.49 -3.08 5.82
CA MET A 1 24.47 -3.79 4.51
C MET A 1 25.52 -3.17 3.62
N ASN A 2 26.15 -3.94 2.73
CA ASN A 2 27.07 -3.40 1.73
C ASN A 2 26.30 -3.17 0.43
N TRP A 3 25.85 -1.93 0.23
CA TRP A 3 25.16 -1.50 -0.99
C TRP A 3 26.18 -1.13 -2.08
N SER A 4 25.92 -1.52 -3.31
CA SER A 4 26.75 -1.22 -4.48
C SER A 4 25.95 -0.42 -5.51
N ILE A 5 26.61 0.54 -6.17
CA ILE A 5 25.99 1.44 -7.15
C ILE A 5 25.45 0.61 -8.34
N ASN A 6 24.31 1.01 -8.92
CA ASN A 6 23.66 0.36 -10.07
C ASN A 6 23.29 -1.11 -9.83
N ASN A 7 22.66 -1.41 -8.69
CA ASN A 7 22.20 -2.75 -8.35
C ASN A 7 20.70 -2.78 -8.01
N ILE A 8 20.12 -3.98 -8.10
CA ILE A 8 18.74 -4.27 -7.71
C ILE A 8 18.78 -5.23 -6.52
N TYR A 9 18.00 -4.93 -5.50
CA TYR A 9 17.90 -5.74 -4.30
C TYR A 9 16.45 -6.15 -4.06
N ASN A 10 16.23 -7.44 -3.78
CA ASN A 10 14.94 -7.94 -3.34
C ASN A 10 14.91 -7.93 -1.81
N TYR A 11 14.26 -6.93 -1.23
CA TYR A 11 14.19 -6.72 0.21
C TYR A 11 12.93 -5.94 0.58
N ASP A 12 12.57 -5.95 1.87
CA ASP A 12 11.60 -4.99 2.39
C ASP A 12 12.18 -3.58 2.29
N SER A 13 11.56 -2.70 1.52
CA SER A 13 12.10 -1.36 1.27
C SER A 13 12.14 -0.49 2.52
N ILE A 14 11.21 -0.66 3.46
CA ILE A 14 11.16 0.10 4.71
C ILE A 14 12.37 -0.28 5.59
N GLU A 15 12.67 -1.57 5.70
CA GLU A 15 13.83 -2.03 6.47
C GLU A 15 15.16 -1.77 5.74
N ALA A 16 15.18 -1.88 4.41
CA ALA A 16 16.39 -1.62 3.62
C ALA A 16 16.90 -0.19 3.81
N VAL A 17 16.01 0.80 3.72
CA VAL A 17 16.35 2.24 3.83
C VAL A 17 16.99 2.56 5.19
N LYS A 18 16.56 1.89 6.27
CA LYS A 18 17.15 2.06 7.62
C LYS A 18 18.62 1.66 7.71
N SER A 19 19.13 0.88 6.76
CA SER A 19 20.54 0.47 6.72
C SER A 19 21.41 1.35 5.82
N ILE A 20 20.81 2.30 5.10
CA ILE A 20 21.54 3.30 4.30
C ILE A 20 22.07 4.38 5.25
N ALA A 21 23.30 4.83 4.99
CA ALA A 21 23.94 5.87 5.80
C ALA A 21 23.14 7.18 5.74
N THR A 22 22.98 7.82 6.90
CA THR A 22 22.43 9.18 7.07
C THR A 22 23.10 10.16 6.11
N SER A 23 22.31 11.04 5.47
CA SER A 23 22.78 12.11 4.58
C SER A 23 23.67 11.63 3.42
N SER A 24 23.44 10.41 2.92
CA SER A 24 24.21 9.82 1.80
C SER A 24 23.44 9.74 0.48
N VAL A 25 22.13 10.04 0.50
CA VAL A 25 21.23 9.95 -0.66
C VAL A 25 20.65 11.32 -0.97
N HIS A 26 20.76 11.77 -2.22
CA HIS A 26 20.24 13.06 -2.67
C HIS A 26 18.76 13.03 -3.06
N LEU A 27 18.26 11.87 -3.51
CA LEU A 27 16.88 11.68 -3.98
C LEU A 27 16.41 10.28 -3.62
N ILE A 28 15.22 10.20 -3.03
CA ILE A 28 14.45 8.96 -2.90
C ILE A 28 13.24 9.11 -3.81
N LEU A 29 13.09 8.20 -4.78
CA LEU A 29 11.93 8.12 -5.65
C LEU A 29 11.17 6.84 -5.32
N SER A 30 9.87 6.96 -5.10
CA SER A 30 9.04 5.82 -4.74
C SER A 30 7.62 5.98 -5.28
N ASP A 31 7.03 4.85 -5.63
CA ASP A 31 5.61 4.69 -5.93
C ASP A 31 5.05 3.67 -4.91
N ILE A 32 4.61 4.18 -3.77
CA ILE A 32 4.11 3.35 -2.66
C ILE A 32 2.65 2.92 -2.91
N PRO A 33 2.16 1.87 -2.25
CA PRO A 33 0.72 1.61 -2.16
C PRO A 33 -0.06 2.86 -1.73
N TYR A 34 -1.22 3.10 -2.33
CA TYR A 34 -2.06 4.27 -2.08
C TYR A 34 -3.18 4.00 -1.06
N GLY A 35 -3.42 2.72 -0.73
CA GLY A 35 -4.46 2.32 0.21
C GLY A 35 -5.88 2.52 -0.31
N ILE A 36 -6.07 2.52 -1.64
CA ILE A 36 -7.37 2.79 -2.28
C ILE A 36 -8.09 1.53 -2.77
N GLY A 37 -7.44 0.37 -2.66
CA GLY A 37 -8.02 -0.91 -3.06
C GLY A 37 -8.09 -1.06 -4.57
N THR A 38 -7.00 -0.73 -5.26
CA THR A 38 -6.87 -0.99 -6.69
C THR A 38 -6.58 -2.47 -6.97
N ASP A 39 -5.78 -3.11 -6.12
CA ASP A 39 -5.42 -4.52 -6.18
C ASP A 39 -4.93 -5.01 -4.80
N LYS A 40 -4.57 -6.29 -4.67
CA LYS A 40 -4.12 -6.91 -3.41
C LYS A 40 -2.90 -6.23 -2.80
N TRP A 41 -1.96 -5.78 -3.63
CA TRP A 41 -0.75 -5.08 -3.15
C TRP A 41 -1.05 -3.68 -2.59
N ASP A 42 -2.23 -3.13 -2.90
CA ASP A 42 -2.71 -1.83 -2.45
C ASP A 42 -3.55 -1.93 -1.14
N VAL A 43 -3.61 -3.12 -0.55
CA VAL A 43 -4.32 -3.39 0.72
C VAL A 43 -3.31 -3.46 1.86
N LEU A 44 -3.27 -2.38 2.65
CA LEU A 44 -2.34 -2.22 3.79
C LEU A 44 -3.00 -2.45 5.15
N HIS A 45 -4.27 -2.85 5.16
CA HIS A 45 -5.10 -2.96 6.35
C HIS A 45 -5.62 -4.39 6.53
N ASP A 46 -5.80 -4.82 7.78
CA ASP A 46 -6.27 -6.16 8.13
C ASP A 46 -7.81 -6.29 8.05
N ASN A 47 -8.41 -5.69 7.03
CA ASN A 47 -9.86 -5.73 6.87
C ASN A 47 -10.28 -7.08 6.29
N THR A 48 -11.07 -7.83 7.06
CA THR A 48 -11.57 -9.17 6.70
C THR A 48 -12.85 -9.14 5.86
N ASN A 49 -13.31 -7.95 5.44
CA ASN A 49 -14.48 -7.78 4.59
C ASN A 49 -14.24 -8.45 3.22
N THR A 50 -14.76 -9.65 3.06
CA THR A 50 -14.61 -10.49 1.85
C THR A 50 -15.25 -9.86 0.61
N ALA A 51 -16.11 -8.86 0.77
CA ALA A 51 -16.66 -8.12 -0.35
C ALA A 51 -15.65 -7.12 -0.93
N TYR A 52 -14.67 -6.64 -0.17
CA TYR A 52 -13.63 -5.72 -0.65
C TYR A 52 -12.66 -6.46 -1.59
N LEU A 53 -12.37 -5.85 -2.74
CA LEU A 53 -11.68 -6.50 -3.88
C LEU A 53 -12.36 -7.74 -4.47
N GLY A 54 -13.51 -8.15 -3.91
CA GLY A 54 -14.33 -9.25 -4.40
C GLY A 54 -15.12 -8.90 -5.66
N LYS A 55 -15.87 -9.89 -6.15
CA LYS A 55 -16.78 -9.73 -7.30
C LYS A 55 -18.17 -10.24 -6.94
N SER A 56 -19.19 -9.61 -7.53
CA SER A 56 -20.56 -10.11 -7.49
C SER A 56 -20.92 -10.81 -8.80
N PRO A 57 -21.92 -11.70 -8.79
CA PRO A 57 -22.41 -12.33 -10.03
C PRO A 57 -22.85 -11.33 -11.11
N ALA A 58 -23.35 -10.15 -10.70
CA ALA A 58 -23.70 -9.08 -11.63
C ALA A 58 -22.46 -8.45 -12.30
N GLN A 59 -21.36 -8.31 -11.55
CA GLN A 59 -20.09 -7.81 -12.09
C GLN A 59 -19.45 -8.80 -13.06
N GLU A 60 -19.56 -10.10 -12.79
CA GLU A 60 -19.10 -11.13 -13.73
C GLU A 60 -19.88 -11.07 -15.05
N LYS A 61 -21.20 -10.88 -14.98
CA LYS A 61 -22.07 -10.71 -16.16
C LYS A 61 -21.83 -9.41 -16.91
N ALA A 62 -21.47 -8.32 -16.21
CA ALA A 62 -21.19 -7.01 -16.79
C ALA A 62 -19.81 -6.90 -17.49
N GLY A 63 -19.01 -7.97 -17.46
CA GLY A 63 -17.71 -8.02 -18.12
C GLY A 63 -16.69 -7.04 -17.52
N ALA A 64 -15.88 -6.41 -18.38
CA ALA A 64 -14.73 -5.62 -17.96
C ALA A 64 -15.05 -4.26 -17.30
N ILE A 65 -16.34 -3.85 -17.26
CA ILE A 65 -16.75 -2.51 -16.81
C ILE A 65 -16.64 -2.38 -15.29
N PHE A 66 -17.00 -3.43 -14.53
CA PHE A 66 -17.00 -3.42 -13.07
C PHE A 66 -16.15 -4.54 -12.48
N LYS A 67 -14.83 -4.52 -12.74
CA LYS A 67 -13.91 -5.63 -12.44
C LYS A 67 -13.93 -6.12 -10.99
N MET A 68 -14.11 -5.23 -10.02
CA MET A 68 -14.04 -5.57 -8.60
C MET A 68 -14.72 -4.51 -7.74
N ARG A 69 -15.12 -4.91 -6.54
CA ARG A 69 -15.72 -4.05 -5.51
C ARG A 69 -14.61 -3.22 -4.85
N ARG A 70 -14.62 -1.91 -5.10
CA ARG A 70 -13.69 -0.94 -4.50
C ARG A 70 -14.16 -0.49 -3.12
N LYS A 71 -13.33 0.33 -2.47
CA LYS A 71 -13.64 0.95 -1.19
C LYS A 71 -15.00 1.67 -1.24
N PRO A 72 -15.95 1.31 -0.36
CA PRO A 72 -17.22 2.02 -0.28
C PRO A 72 -17.04 3.42 0.29
N ILE A 73 -17.75 4.41 -0.31
CA ILE A 73 -17.63 5.84 0.02
C ILE A 73 -17.84 6.13 1.52
N ASN A 74 -18.71 5.36 2.21
CA ASN A 74 -19.04 5.53 3.63
C ASN A 74 -18.68 4.34 4.53
N GLY A 75 -17.91 3.38 4.00
CA GLY A 75 -17.70 2.08 4.66
C GLY A 75 -18.92 1.16 4.55
N TRP A 76 -18.69 -0.15 4.38
CA TRP A 76 -19.74 -1.16 4.58
C TRP A 76 -19.76 -1.64 6.04
N SER A 77 -18.67 -1.41 6.76
CA SER A 77 -18.42 -1.77 8.14
C SER A 77 -17.59 -0.66 8.82
N GLU A 78 -17.47 -0.75 10.14
CA GLU A 78 -16.58 0.12 10.89
C GLU A 78 -15.12 -0.06 10.47
N ALA A 79 -14.70 -1.28 10.15
CA ALA A 79 -13.35 -1.57 9.67
C ALA A 79 -13.02 -0.81 8.36
N ASP A 80 -13.99 -0.66 7.45
CA ASP A 80 -13.78 0.09 6.20
C ASP A 80 -13.54 1.60 6.44
N ARG A 81 -14.12 2.14 7.53
CA ARG A 81 -13.94 3.55 7.92
C ARG A 81 -12.56 3.82 8.52
N GLN A 82 -11.92 2.78 9.06
CA GLN A 82 -10.57 2.88 9.63
C GLN A 82 -9.47 2.87 8.57
N ILE A 83 -9.77 2.46 7.33
CA ILE A 83 -8.78 2.35 6.23
C ILE A 83 -7.93 3.63 6.04
N PRO A 84 -8.49 4.86 5.94
CA PRO A 84 -7.67 6.07 5.82
C PRO A 84 -6.72 6.27 6.99
N LYS A 85 -7.19 6.01 8.21
CA LYS A 85 -6.39 6.16 9.43
C LYS A 85 -5.26 5.13 9.45
N GLN A 86 -5.55 3.87 9.16
CA GLN A 86 -4.54 2.80 9.10
C GLN A 86 -3.48 3.06 8.03
N TYR A 87 -3.88 3.58 6.86
CA TYR A 87 -2.94 4.01 5.83
C TYR A 87 -2.03 5.14 6.33
N TYR A 88 -2.61 6.16 6.98
CA TYR A 88 -1.84 7.24 7.59
C TYR A 88 -0.86 6.74 8.65
N ASP A 89 -1.32 5.85 9.54
CA ASP A 89 -0.49 5.26 10.60
C ASP A 89 0.66 4.44 9.99
N TRP A 90 0.39 3.68 8.92
CA TRP A 90 1.41 2.95 8.18
C TRP A 90 2.47 3.89 7.58
N CYS A 91 2.09 4.92 6.81
CA CYS A 91 3.04 5.91 6.29
C CYS A 91 3.83 6.59 7.41
N SER A 92 3.17 6.94 8.51
CA SER A 92 3.81 7.61 9.66
C SER A 92 4.83 6.72 10.36
N SER A 93 4.69 5.39 10.29
CA SER A 93 5.61 4.46 10.95
C SER A 93 7.01 4.41 10.34
N TRP A 94 7.19 4.89 9.10
CA TRP A 94 8.46 4.74 8.38
C TRP A 94 8.89 5.97 7.56
N SER A 95 7.98 6.87 7.19
CA SER A 95 8.31 7.99 6.28
C SER A 95 9.38 8.94 6.82
N SER A 96 9.52 9.07 8.14
CA SER A 96 10.60 9.85 8.75
C SER A 96 11.99 9.29 8.47
N GLU A 97 12.12 7.98 8.20
CA GLU A 97 13.40 7.36 7.83
C GLU A 97 13.94 7.89 6.51
N TRP A 98 13.11 8.49 5.67
CA TRP A 98 13.55 9.08 4.39
C TRP A 98 14.24 10.44 4.57
N LEU A 99 14.18 11.02 5.77
CA LEU A 99 14.85 12.29 6.12
C LEU A 99 16.25 12.10 6.71
N ARG A 100 16.73 10.85 6.79
CA ARG A 100 18.03 10.51 7.39
C ARG A 100 19.21 11.02 6.57
#